data_AF-A0A381E4H7-F1
#
_entry.id   AF-A0A381E4H7-F1
#
_cell.length_a   1.000
_cell.length_b   1.000
_cell.length_c   1.000
_cell.angle_alpha   90.00
_cell.angle_beta   90.00
_cell.angle_gamma   90.00
#
_symmetry.space_group_name_H-M   'P 1'
#
loop_
_entity.id
_entity.type
_entity.pdbx_description
1 polymer ?
#
loop_
_entity_poly.entity_id
_entity_poly.type
_entity_poly.pdbx_seq_one_letter_code
_entity_poly.pdbx_strand_id
1 'polypeptide(L)'
;MDTTCFGRKWGVLWSSMTLAASAALTVVAIERETNALYMQALALLREKGVVIQSIICDRRSGLLQAFLGIPAQMCRFHQIKIIVRHLSRKPKSRAAQALRALSLTLTETTQAAFEAALKCWYEQYAAFLNERSVNEKTGHSRYTHRRLRAAYNRLKRHLPWLFTCERFPNLGIPNTTNLLEGRFSEIKPLLRRHRGLKKESNFWFIKDYFAKNPP
;
A
#
# COMPACT_ATOMS: atom_id res chain seq x y z
N MET A 1 -2.85 -7.09 -6.11
CA MET A 1 -1.75 -6.77 -7.04
C MET A 1 -0.73 -5.98 -6.26
N ASP A 2 0.54 -6.38 -6.29
CA ASP A 2 1.59 -5.66 -5.57
C ASP A 2 2.93 -5.79 -6.31
N THR A 3 3.84 -4.85 -6.04
CA THR A 3 5.21 -4.91 -6.54
C THR A 3 6.24 -4.99 -5.41
N THR A 4 7.25 -5.84 -5.59
CA THR A 4 8.36 -5.95 -4.64
C THR A 4 9.70 -5.73 -5.33
N CYS A 5 10.62 -5.04 -4.66
CA CYS A 5 11.96 -4.81 -5.18
C CYS A 5 13.00 -5.81 -4.66
N PHE A 6 13.97 -6.18 -5.50
CA PHE A 6 15.06 -7.11 -5.18
C PHE A 6 16.45 -6.48 -5.41
N GLY A 7 16.79 -5.48 -4.59
CA GLY A 7 18.07 -4.77 -4.68
C GLY A 7 17.97 -3.39 -5.33
N ARG A 8 19.12 -2.79 -5.67
CA ARG A 8 19.23 -1.41 -6.21
C ARG A 8 19.42 -1.32 -7.73
N LYS A 9 19.98 -2.38 -8.37
CA LYS A 9 20.35 -2.37 -9.79
C LYS A 9 19.34 -3.08 -10.70
N TRP A 10 18.64 -4.06 -10.16
CA TRP A 10 17.59 -4.82 -10.82
C TRP A 10 16.57 -5.21 -9.77
N GLY A 11 15.37 -5.60 -10.21
CA GLY A 11 14.39 -6.21 -9.32
C GLY A 11 13.29 -5.24 -8.96
N VAL A 12 12.27 -5.24 -9.79
CA VAL A 12 10.90 -5.02 -9.38
C VAL A 12 10.10 -6.19 -9.96
N LEU A 13 9.34 -6.86 -9.12
CA LEU A 13 8.49 -7.98 -9.50
C LEU A 13 7.07 -7.58 -9.25
N TRP A 14 6.21 -7.73 -10.24
CA TRP A 14 4.78 -7.55 -10.10
C TRP A 14 4.09 -8.91 -10.03
N SER A 15 3.14 -9.04 -9.08
CA SER A 15 2.32 -10.24 -8.91
C SER A 15 0.84 -9.90 -8.72
N SER A 16 -0.02 -10.67 -9.39
CA SER A 16 -1.46 -10.71 -9.17
C SER A 16 -1.86 -12.07 -8.59
N MET A 17 -2.81 -12.08 -7.66
CA MET A 17 -3.26 -13.28 -6.99
C MET A 17 -4.78 -13.29 -6.86
N THR A 18 -5.37 -14.48 -6.94
CA THR A 18 -6.77 -14.71 -6.57
C THR A 18 -6.85 -14.88 -5.06
N LEU A 19 -7.86 -14.28 -4.42
CA LEU A 19 -8.09 -14.43 -2.99
C LEU A 19 -8.56 -15.84 -2.62
N ALA A 20 -9.55 -16.36 -3.36
CA ALA A 20 -10.15 -17.68 -3.13
C ALA A 20 -9.14 -18.83 -3.28
N ALA A 21 -8.35 -18.81 -4.34
CA ALA A 21 -7.39 -19.87 -4.64
C ALA A 21 -5.97 -19.55 -4.19
N SER A 22 -5.75 -18.40 -3.51
CA SER A 22 -4.48 -17.83 -3.03
C SER A 22 -3.27 -18.02 -4.00
N ALA A 23 -3.55 -18.17 -5.30
CA ALA A 23 -2.61 -18.58 -6.34
C ALA A 23 -2.22 -17.37 -7.20
N ALA A 24 -0.97 -17.37 -7.67
CA ALA A 24 -0.49 -16.34 -8.56
C ALA A 24 -1.08 -16.51 -9.96
N LEU A 25 -1.75 -15.46 -10.45
CA LEU A 25 -2.31 -15.43 -11.80
C LEU A 25 -1.27 -14.97 -12.82
N THR A 26 -0.42 -14.02 -12.45
CA THR A 26 0.63 -13.52 -13.33
C THR A 26 1.78 -12.94 -12.50
N VAL A 27 3.00 -13.26 -12.93
CA VAL A 27 4.26 -12.83 -12.34
C VAL A 27 5.13 -12.25 -13.45
N VAL A 28 5.53 -10.98 -13.32
CA VAL A 28 6.33 -10.27 -14.34
C VAL A 28 7.48 -9.52 -13.68
N ALA A 29 8.68 -9.67 -14.24
CA ALA A 29 9.82 -8.82 -13.89
C ALA A 29 9.72 -7.49 -14.63
N ILE A 30 9.82 -6.39 -13.89
CA ILE A 30 9.78 -5.02 -14.40
C ILE A 30 10.99 -4.26 -13.86
N GLU A 31 11.41 -3.22 -14.58
CA GLU A 31 12.52 -2.38 -14.13
C GLU A 31 12.05 -1.19 -13.30
N ARG A 32 10.87 -0.67 -13.66
CA ARG A 32 10.21 0.43 -12.96
C ARG A 32 8.74 0.10 -12.88
N GLU A 33 8.18 0.25 -11.68
CA GLU A 33 6.74 0.22 -11.51
C GLU A 33 6.13 1.44 -12.20
N THR A 34 5.07 1.25 -12.99
CA THR A 34 4.28 2.28 -13.69
C THR A 34 2.79 1.95 -13.62
N ASN A 35 1.89 2.95 -13.69
CA ASN A 35 0.44 2.68 -13.70
C ASN A 35 0.04 1.89 -14.97
N ALA A 36 0.72 2.13 -16.09
CA ALA A 36 0.49 1.43 -17.34
C ALA A 36 0.67 -0.09 -17.20
N LEU A 37 1.66 -0.55 -16.42
CA LEU A 37 1.89 -1.97 -16.18
C LEU A 37 0.72 -2.65 -15.46
N TYR A 38 0.06 -1.94 -14.53
CA TYR A 38 -1.16 -2.46 -13.91
C TYR A 38 -2.30 -2.58 -14.91
N MET A 39 -2.50 -1.59 -15.78
CA MET A 39 -3.57 -1.63 -16.79
C MET A 39 -3.33 -2.74 -17.83
N GLN A 40 -2.08 -2.89 -18.30
CA GLN A 40 -1.68 -3.99 -19.18
C GLN A 40 -1.92 -5.35 -18.54
N ALA A 41 -1.58 -5.50 -17.26
CA ALA A 41 -1.85 -6.72 -16.52
C ALA A 41 -3.36 -7.03 -16.44
N LEU A 42 -4.20 -6.04 -16.17
CA LEU A 42 -5.66 -6.25 -16.15
C LEU A 42 -6.17 -6.66 -17.53
N ALA A 43 -5.65 -6.08 -18.61
CA ALA A 43 -6.00 -6.47 -19.98
C ALA A 43 -5.62 -7.94 -20.25
N LEU A 44 -4.38 -8.34 -19.93
CA LEU A 44 -3.92 -9.72 -20.09
C LEU A 44 -4.73 -10.73 -19.26
N LEU A 45 -5.16 -10.36 -18.05
CA LEU A 45 -6.02 -11.21 -17.24
C LEU A 45 -7.40 -11.37 -17.88
N ARG A 46 -7.98 -10.29 -18.42
CA ARG A 46 -9.27 -10.33 -19.12
C ARG A 46 -9.20 -11.15 -20.41
N GLU A 47 -8.12 -11.01 -21.18
CA GLU A 47 -7.88 -11.81 -22.39
C GLU A 47 -7.82 -13.32 -22.09
N LYS A 48 -7.32 -13.69 -20.90
CA LYS A 48 -7.33 -15.08 -20.41
C LYS A 48 -8.69 -15.54 -19.85
N GLY A 49 -9.74 -14.72 -19.99
CA GLY A 49 -11.08 -15.01 -19.45
C GLY A 49 -11.21 -14.85 -17.93
N VAL A 50 -10.24 -14.21 -17.27
CA VAL A 50 -10.31 -13.98 -15.82
C VAL A 50 -11.26 -12.82 -15.51
N VAL A 51 -12.30 -13.10 -14.72
CA VAL A 51 -13.23 -12.08 -14.21
C VAL A 51 -12.64 -11.44 -12.95
N ILE A 52 -12.27 -10.16 -13.05
CA ILE A 52 -11.70 -9.40 -11.93
C ILE A 52 -12.84 -8.74 -11.13
N GLN A 53 -13.13 -9.29 -9.96
CA GLN A 53 -14.20 -8.78 -9.07
C GLN A 53 -13.77 -7.57 -8.24
N SER A 54 -12.51 -7.54 -7.80
CA SER A 54 -11.95 -6.43 -7.03
C SER A 54 -10.42 -6.40 -7.15
N ILE A 55 -9.83 -5.26 -6.82
CA ILE A 55 -8.38 -5.06 -6.81
C ILE A 55 -7.96 -4.51 -5.46
N ILE A 56 -6.99 -5.14 -4.82
CA ILE A 56 -6.27 -4.57 -3.67
C ILE A 56 -4.85 -4.29 -4.11
N CYS A 57 -4.39 -3.06 -3.90
CA CYS A 57 -3.02 -2.70 -4.23
C CYS A 57 -2.40 -1.72 -3.25
N ASP A 58 -1.09 -1.62 -3.38
CA ASP A 58 -0.29 -0.60 -2.73
C ASP A 58 -0.61 0.80 -3.24
N ARG A 59 -0.12 1.79 -2.50
CA ARG A 59 -0.32 3.18 -2.87
C ARG A 59 0.58 3.58 -4.04
N ARG A 60 -0.07 3.88 -5.16
CA ARG A 60 0.55 4.61 -6.26
C ARG A 60 -0.35 5.76 -6.74
N SER A 61 0.26 6.91 -7.05
CA SER A 61 -0.49 8.11 -7.42
C SER A 61 -1.32 7.86 -8.67
N GLY A 62 -2.63 8.13 -8.61
CA GLY A 62 -3.56 7.95 -9.74
C GLY A 62 -3.90 6.49 -10.06
N LEU A 63 -3.31 5.49 -9.38
CA LEU A 63 -3.50 4.09 -9.74
C LEU A 63 -4.90 3.60 -9.38
N LEU A 64 -5.34 3.86 -8.15
CA LEU A 64 -6.67 3.43 -7.69
C LEU A 64 -7.79 4.07 -8.50
N GLN A 65 -7.61 5.34 -8.91
CA GLN A 65 -8.55 6.04 -9.80
C GLN A 65 -8.60 5.44 -11.21
N ALA A 66 -7.52 4.80 -11.68
CA ALA A 66 -7.45 4.25 -13.04
C ALA A 66 -8.25 2.95 -13.21
N PHE A 67 -8.63 2.29 -12.11
CA PHE A 67 -9.42 1.06 -12.14
C PHE A 67 -10.92 1.34 -12.33
N LEU A 68 -11.26 1.92 -13.48
CA LEU A 68 -12.65 2.24 -13.82
C LEU A 68 -13.52 0.97 -13.85
N GLY A 69 -14.64 1.00 -13.12
CA GLY A 69 -15.62 -0.09 -13.06
C GLY A 69 -15.21 -1.30 -12.22
N ILE A 70 -14.04 -1.29 -11.57
CA ILE A 70 -13.62 -2.36 -10.66
C ILE A 70 -13.46 -1.79 -9.24
N PRO A 71 -14.14 -2.37 -8.22
CA PRO A 71 -13.90 -2.03 -6.82
C PRO A 71 -12.42 -2.13 -6.46
N ALA A 72 -11.80 -0.98 -6.17
CA ALA A 72 -10.39 -0.88 -5.84
C ALA A 72 -10.20 -0.51 -4.37
N GLN A 73 -9.27 -1.18 -3.70
CA GLN A 73 -8.92 -0.96 -2.31
C GLN A 73 -7.43 -0.68 -2.16
N MET A 74 -7.09 0.33 -1.37
CA MET A 74 -5.75 0.52 -0.87
C MET A 74 -5.53 -0.40 0.34
N CYS A 75 -4.43 -1.15 0.34
CA CYS A 75 -4.08 -1.99 1.49
C CYS A 75 -3.94 -1.18 2.79
N ARG A 76 -4.72 -1.52 3.82
CA ARG A 76 -4.71 -0.84 5.13
C ARG A 76 -3.35 -0.99 5.83
N PHE A 77 -2.66 -2.11 5.67
CA PHE A 77 -1.32 -2.32 6.23
C PHE A 77 -0.27 -1.37 5.63
N HIS A 78 -0.30 -1.17 4.30
CA HIS A 78 0.60 -0.20 3.65
C HIS A 78 0.26 1.24 4.01
N GLN A 79 -1.03 1.55 4.23
CA GLN A 79 -1.43 2.83 4.80
C GLN A 79 -0.79 3.06 6.16
N ILE A 80 -0.85 2.08 7.07
CA ILE A 80 -0.20 2.13 8.38
C ILE A 80 1.31 2.35 8.23
N LYS A 81 2.00 1.57 7.37
CA LYS A 81 3.43 1.75 7.07
C LYS A 81 3.76 3.18 6.62
N ILE A 82 2.90 3.79 5.78
CA ILE A 82 3.07 5.18 5.34
C ILE A 82 3.02 6.15 6.52
N ILE A 83 2.05 5.99 7.42
CA ILE A 83 1.91 6.87 8.60
C ILE A 83 3.10 6.71 9.54
N VAL A 84 3.48 5.47 9.86
CA VAL A 84 4.64 5.19 10.73
C VAL A 84 5.94 5.76 10.12
N ARG A 85 6.10 5.72 8.81
CA ARG A 85 7.26 6.35 8.14
C ARG A 85 7.29 7.87 8.32
N HIS A 86 6.14 8.54 8.27
CA HIS A 86 6.07 9.99 8.46
C HIS A 86 6.28 10.38 9.94
N LEU A 87 5.67 9.66 10.88
CA LEU A 87 5.65 10.00 12.31
C LEU A 87 6.79 9.39 13.13
N SER A 88 7.51 8.40 12.59
CA SER A 88 8.37 7.46 13.30
C SER A 88 7.62 6.46 14.19
N ARG A 89 8.32 5.46 14.72
CA ARG A 89 7.76 4.46 15.64
C ARG A 89 7.50 5.01 17.04
N LYS A 90 8.28 6.01 17.47
CA LYS A 90 8.21 6.64 18.80
C LYS A 90 8.12 8.18 18.65
N PRO A 91 7.00 8.71 18.15
CA PRO A 91 6.82 10.16 18.02
C PRO A 91 6.87 10.86 19.38
N LYS A 92 7.49 12.04 19.43
CA LYS A 92 7.65 12.81 20.68
C LYS A 92 6.39 13.60 21.07
N SER A 93 5.65 14.15 20.11
CA SER A 93 4.47 14.98 20.40
C SER A 93 3.22 14.13 20.64
N ARG A 94 2.36 14.59 21.56
CA ARG A 94 1.06 13.96 21.85
C ARG A 94 0.19 13.82 20.59
N ALA A 95 0.14 14.87 19.76
CA ALA A 95 -0.61 14.84 18.51
C ALA A 95 -0.13 13.71 17.57
N ALA A 96 1.18 13.51 17.42
CA ALA A 96 1.72 12.46 16.58
C ALA A 96 1.59 11.06 17.20
N GLN A 97 1.65 10.94 18.53
CA GLN A 97 1.35 9.69 19.25
C GLN A 97 -0.10 9.28 19.03
N ALA A 98 -1.04 10.21 19.20
CA ALA A 98 -2.46 9.99 19.00
C ALA A 98 -2.79 9.62 17.55
N LEU A 99 -2.23 10.31 16.55
CA LEU A 99 -2.45 9.97 15.13
C LEU A 99 -1.90 8.58 14.79
N ARG A 100 -0.74 8.22 15.36
CA ARG A 100 -0.16 6.89 15.18
C ARG A 100 -1.06 5.84 15.81
N ALA A 101 -1.51 6.03 17.05
CA ALA A 101 -2.41 5.11 17.74
C ALA A 101 -3.70 4.89 16.93
N LEU A 102 -4.34 5.98 16.48
CA LEU A 102 -5.49 5.92 15.60
C LEU A 102 -5.19 5.15 14.31
N SER A 103 -4.05 5.39 13.66
CA SER A 103 -3.71 4.66 12.43
C SER A 103 -3.58 3.15 12.64
N LEU A 104 -3.16 2.70 13.83
CA LEU A 104 -3.01 1.27 14.13
C LEU A 104 -4.35 0.54 14.27
N THR A 105 -5.44 1.24 14.58
CA THR A 105 -6.79 0.64 14.66
C THR A 105 -7.45 0.44 13.30
N LEU A 106 -6.82 0.89 12.22
CA LEU A 106 -7.40 0.92 10.87
C LEU A 106 -7.82 -0.47 10.36
N THR A 107 -7.16 -1.55 10.77
CA THR A 107 -7.50 -2.92 10.35
C THR A 107 -8.70 -3.52 11.09
N GLU A 108 -9.11 -2.92 12.20
CA GLU A 108 -10.10 -3.48 13.14
C GLU A 108 -11.34 -2.58 13.30
N THR A 109 -11.33 -1.41 12.68
CA THR A 109 -12.41 -0.42 12.77
C THR A 109 -13.23 -0.37 11.49
N THR A 110 -14.49 0.07 11.64
CA THR A 110 -15.38 0.41 10.52
C THR A 110 -15.04 1.77 9.93
N GLN A 111 -15.47 2.02 8.69
CA GLN A 111 -15.30 3.31 8.03
C GLN A 111 -15.84 4.45 8.89
N ALA A 112 -17.08 4.32 9.36
CA ALA A 112 -17.76 5.38 10.13
C ALA A 112 -17.03 5.69 11.44
N ALA A 113 -16.65 4.66 12.21
CA ALA A 113 -15.94 4.85 13.48
C ALA A 113 -14.56 5.49 13.27
N PHE A 114 -13.84 5.05 12.23
CA PHE A 114 -12.51 5.58 11.92
C PHE A 114 -12.56 7.04 11.43
N GLU A 115 -13.54 7.37 10.59
CA GLU A 115 -13.77 8.74 10.11
C GLU A 115 -14.13 9.70 11.25
N ALA A 116 -15.02 9.27 12.15
CA ALA A 116 -15.37 10.04 13.34
C ALA A 116 -14.15 10.27 14.24
N ALA A 117 -13.38 9.21 14.55
CA ALA A 117 -12.17 9.33 15.37
C ALA A 117 -11.09 10.23 14.72
N LEU A 118 -10.93 10.15 13.39
CA LEU A 118 -10.02 11.02 12.65
C LEU A 118 -10.46 12.49 12.67
N LYS A 119 -11.76 12.74 12.59
CA LYS A 119 -12.35 14.08 12.69
C LYS A 119 -12.09 14.66 14.08
N CYS A 120 -12.41 13.92 15.15
CA CYS A 120 -12.14 14.34 16.53
C CYS A 120 -10.64 14.63 16.76
N TRP A 121 -9.76 13.78 16.23
CA TRP A 121 -8.32 14.01 16.31
C TRP A 121 -7.92 15.32 15.61
N TYR A 122 -8.47 15.60 14.43
CA TYR A 122 -8.18 16.84 13.72
C TYR A 122 -8.65 18.07 14.51
N GLU A 123 -9.87 18.03 15.02
CA GLU A 123 -10.44 19.13 15.82
C GLU A 123 -9.59 19.42 17.06
N GLN A 124 -9.16 18.38 17.77
CA GLN A 124 -8.30 18.51 18.97
C GLN A 124 -6.93 19.12 18.66
N TYR A 125 -6.33 18.80 17.51
CA TYR A 125 -4.95 19.20 17.18
C TYR A 125 -4.85 20.19 16.02
N ALA A 126 -5.97 20.80 15.58
CA ALA A 126 -6.01 21.70 14.42
C ALA A 126 -5.08 22.90 14.59
N ALA A 127 -5.11 23.55 15.76
CA ALA A 127 -4.23 24.68 16.09
C ALA A 127 -2.76 24.26 15.99
N PHE A 128 -2.39 23.16 16.67
CA PHE A 128 -1.04 22.59 16.64
C PHE A 128 -0.59 22.26 15.21
N LEU A 129 -1.44 21.64 14.38
CA LEU A 129 -1.14 21.32 12.98
C LEU A 129 -0.91 22.54 12.08
N ASN A 130 -1.52 23.67 12.44
CA ASN A 130 -1.47 24.92 11.68
C ASN A 130 -0.38 25.87 12.17
N GLU A 131 0.32 25.54 13.27
CA GLU A 131 1.50 26.28 13.73
C GLU A 131 2.52 26.48 12.60
N ARG A 132 3.02 27.71 12.49
CA ARG A 132 4.01 28.11 11.50
C ARG A 132 5.24 28.69 12.19
N SER A 133 6.41 28.31 11.68
CA SER A 133 7.69 28.90 12.06
C SER A 133 8.17 29.76 10.89
N VAL A 134 8.66 30.96 11.19
CA VAL A 134 9.27 31.87 10.22
C VAL A 134 10.78 31.65 10.24
N ASN A 135 11.40 31.59 9.07
CA ASN A 135 12.85 31.58 8.97
C ASN A 135 13.37 33.02 9.11
N GLU A 136 14.08 33.31 10.18
CA GLU A 136 14.61 34.66 10.49
C GLU A 136 15.51 35.22 9.37
N LYS A 137 16.23 34.36 8.65
CA LYS A 137 17.17 34.79 7.60
C LYS A 137 16.51 35.08 6.26
N THR A 138 15.40 34.40 5.96
CA THR A 138 14.75 34.48 4.63
C THR A 138 13.33 35.06 4.68
N GLY A 139 12.78 35.31 5.87
CA GLY A 139 11.39 35.74 6.07
C GLY A 139 10.33 34.69 5.70
N HIS A 140 10.72 33.54 5.14
CA HIS A 140 9.77 32.54 4.68
C HIS A 140 9.13 31.77 5.83
N SER A 141 7.79 31.77 5.84
CA SER A 141 6.99 31.02 6.80
C SER A 141 6.72 29.59 6.33
N ARG A 142 6.92 28.60 7.20
CA ARG A 142 6.61 27.18 6.94
C ARG A 142 5.85 26.58 8.10
N TYR A 143 5.02 25.58 7.83
CA TYR A 143 4.43 24.78 8.91
C TYR A 143 5.53 24.17 9.79
N THR A 144 5.32 24.21 11.10
CA THR A 144 6.25 23.63 12.09
C THR A 144 6.21 22.11 12.00
N HIS A 145 5.01 21.53 12.00
CA HIS A 145 4.77 20.08 12.05
C HIS A 145 4.53 19.43 10.68
N ARG A 146 5.37 19.75 9.68
CA ARG A 146 5.19 19.30 8.27
C ARG A 146 4.97 17.80 8.12
N ARG A 147 5.73 16.97 8.86
CA ARG A 147 5.63 15.51 8.77
C ARG A 147 4.30 14.98 9.32
N LEU A 148 3.82 15.56 10.43
CA LEU A 148 2.52 15.22 11.02
C LEU A 148 1.38 15.63 10.08
N ARG A 149 1.43 16.87 9.56
CA ARG A 149 0.46 17.36 8.57
C ARG A 149 0.43 16.49 7.32
N ALA A 150 1.60 16.09 6.82
CA ALA A 150 1.71 15.17 5.69
C ALA A 150 1.10 13.80 5.99
N ALA A 151 1.33 13.24 7.18
CA ALA A 151 0.73 11.96 7.60
C ALA A 151 -0.80 12.04 7.60
N TYR A 152 -1.37 13.05 8.27
CA TYR A 152 -2.82 13.29 8.30
C TYR A 152 -3.40 13.45 6.88
N ASN A 153 -2.78 14.29 6.04
CA ASN A 153 -3.24 14.53 4.67
C ASN A 153 -3.13 13.31 3.75
N ARG A 154 -2.24 12.36 4.05
CA ARG A 154 -2.16 11.07 3.32
C ARG A 154 -3.34 10.19 3.71
N LEU A 155 -3.61 10.09 5.00
CA LEU A 155 -4.71 9.31 5.55
C LEU A 155 -6.07 9.82 5.05
N LYS A 156 -6.32 11.13 5.14
CA LYS A 156 -7.54 11.76 4.61
C LYS A 156 -7.75 11.52 3.12
N ARG A 157 -6.69 11.60 2.29
CA ARG A 157 -6.80 11.36 0.84
C ARG A 157 -7.06 9.92 0.46
N HIS A 158 -6.56 8.96 1.25
CA HIS A 158 -6.75 7.54 0.94
C HIS A 158 -8.03 6.98 1.54
N LEU A 159 -8.66 7.68 2.47
CA LEU A 159 -9.90 7.31 3.14
C LEU A 159 -10.97 6.73 2.20
N PRO A 160 -11.23 7.30 0.99
CA PRO A 160 -12.22 6.74 0.07
C PRO A 160 -11.90 5.33 -0.44
N TRP A 161 -10.63 4.90 -0.32
CA TRP A 161 -10.10 3.64 -0.85
C TRP A 161 -9.72 2.63 0.24
N LEU A 162 -9.79 2.98 1.53
CA LEU A 162 -9.38 2.07 2.62
C LEU A 162 -10.50 1.10 3.03
N PHE A 163 -11.74 1.47 2.73
CA PHE A 163 -12.95 0.80 3.21
C PHE A 163 -13.83 0.25 2.08
N THR A 164 -13.26 0.04 0.88
CA THR A 164 -13.97 -0.54 -0.25
C THR A 164 -14.56 -1.91 0.08
N CYS A 165 -13.92 -2.69 0.94
CA CYS A 165 -14.43 -3.96 1.45
C CYS A 165 -15.75 -3.85 2.22
N GLU A 166 -15.98 -2.72 2.92
CA GLU A 166 -17.25 -2.48 3.63
C GLU A 166 -18.35 -2.03 2.68
N ARG A 167 -18.00 -1.38 1.56
CA ARG A 167 -18.97 -0.97 0.53
C ARG A 167 -19.43 -2.13 -0.35
N PHE A 168 -18.60 -3.16 -0.48
CA PHE A 168 -18.88 -4.35 -1.29
C PHE A 168 -18.69 -5.63 -0.45
N PRO A 169 -19.51 -5.85 0.60
CA PRO A 169 -19.35 -6.98 1.52
C PRO A 169 -19.47 -8.33 0.80
N ASN A 170 -20.33 -8.41 -0.22
CA ASN A 170 -20.56 -9.62 -1.01
C ASN A 170 -19.32 -10.09 -1.80
N LEU A 171 -18.33 -9.23 -1.99
CA LEU A 171 -17.10 -9.55 -2.74
C LEU A 171 -15.99 -10.14 -1.86
N GLY A 172 -16.19 -10.21 -0.53
CA GLY A 172 -15.21 -10.82 0.39
C GLY A 172 -13.80 -10.19 0.33
N ILE A 173 -13.71 -8.89 0.05
CA ILE A 173 -12.43 -8.19 -0.17
C ILE A 173 -11.68 -8.09 1.17
N PRO A 174 -10.48 -8.69 1.33
CA PRO A 174 -9.70 -8.50 2.54
C PRO A 174 -9.15 -7.07 2.62
N ASN A 175 -9.02 -6.58 3.84
CA ASN A 175 -8.53 -5.25 4.13
C ASN A 175 -7.00 -5.10 4.03
N THR A 176 -6.26 -6.20 3.88
CA THR A 176 -4.80 -6.23 3.73
C THR A 176 -4.35 -7.19 2.62
N THR A 177 -3.13 -6.97 2.12
CA THR A 177 -2.43 -7.85 1.16
C THR A 177 -1.40 -8.75 1.85
N ASN A 178 -1.66 -9.12 3.13
CA ASN A 178 -0.70 -9.86 3.96
C ASN A 178 -0.24 -11.18 3.33
N LEU A 179 -1.10 -11.86 2.57
CA LEU A 179 -0.75 -13.06 1.81
C LEU A 179 0.38 -12.80 0.80
N LEU A 180 0.23 -11.77 -0.04
CA LEU A 180 1.23 -11.35 -1.03
C LEU A 180 2.56 -10.95 -0.34
N GLU A 181 2.46 -10.15 0.73
CA GLU A 181 3.62 -9.71 1.51
C GLU A 181 4.33 -10.89 2.21
N GLY A 182 3.59 -11.90 2.67
CA GLY A 182 4.13 -13.14 3.23
C GLY A 182 4.96 -13.91 2.20
N ARG A 183 4.40 -14.15 1.01
CA ARG A 183 5.11 -14.79 -0.12
C ARG A 183 6.36 -14.02 -0.52
N PHE A 184 6.27 -12.70 -0.60
CA PHE A 184 7.46 -11.87 -0.87
C PHE A 184 8.50 -11.95 0.26
N SER A 185 8.07 -12.10 1.50
CA SER A 185 8.95 -12.25 2.65
C SER A 185 9.64 -13.62 2.70
N GLU A 186 9.00 -14.68 2.21
CA GLU A 186 9.58 -16.03 2.07
C GLU A 186 10.61 -16.10 0.94
N ILE A 187 10.31 -15.50 -0.21
CA ILE A 187 11.20 -15.58 -1.39
C ILE A 187 12.45 -14.69 -1.28
N LYS A 188 12.37 -13.56 -0.56
CA LYS A 188 13.51 -12.65 -0.38
C LYS A 188 14.73 -13.34 0.26
N PRO A 189 14.61 -14.10 1.36
CA PRO A 189 15.68 -14.94 1.90
C PRO A 189 16.21 -15.99 0.90
N LEU A 190 15.32 -16.68 0.17
CA LEU A 190 15.70 -17.68 -0.84
C LEU A 190 16.63 -17.06 -1.89
N LEU A 191 16.21 -15.95 -2.50
CA LEU A 191 17.02 -15.23 -3.49
C LEU A 191 18.32 -14.68 -2.88
N ARG A 192 18.30 -14.25 -1.62
CA ARG A 192 19.50 -13.80 -0.90
C ARG A 192 20.52 -14.91 -0.66
N ARG A 193 20.12 -16.19 -0.65
CA ARG A 193 21.05 -17.34 -0.62
C ARG A 193 21.68 -17.60 -1.99
N HIS A 194 20.98 -17.25 -3.07
CA HIS A 194 21.41 -17.45 -4.45
C HIS A 194 21.88 -16.17 -5.14
N ARG A 195 22.70 -15.34 -4.47
CA ARG A 195 23.12 -14.01 -4.99
C ARG A 195 23.91 -14.06 -6.31
N GLY A 196 24.47 -15.21 -6.66
CA GLY A 196 25.22 -15.44 -7.91
C GLY A 196 24.36 -15.73 -9.14
N LEU A 197 23.05 -15.90 -8.98
CA LEU A 197 22.17 -16.16 -10.12
C LEU A 197 22.07 -14.93 -11.03
N LYS A 198 22.07 -15.19 -12.35
CA LYS A 198 21.77 -14.19 -13.37
C LYS A 198 20.32 -13.69 -13.22
N LYS A 199 20.02 -12.51 -13.79
CA LYS A 199 18.69 -11.88 -13.72
C LYS A 199 17.61 -12.82 -14.26
N GLU A 200 17.87 -13.50 -15.37
CA GLU A 200 16.93 -14.43 -15.99
C GLU A 200 16.66 -15.64 -15.09
N SER A 201 17.70 -16.24 -14.51
CA SER A 201 17.56 -17.39 -13.60
C SER A 201 16.79 -17.03 -12.33
N ASN A 202 17.03 -15.84 -11.77
CA ASN A 202 16.24 -15.33 -10.65
C ASN A 202 14.76 -15.17 -11.02
N PHE A 203 14.46 -14.66 -12.21
CA PHE A 203 13.08 -14.53 -12.68
C PHE A 203 12.39 -15.90 -12.82
N TRP A 204 13.07 -16.89 -13.41
CA TRP A 204 12.53 -18.25 -13.52
C TRP A 204 12.32 -18.91 -12.16
N PHE A 205 13.27 -18.75 -11.23
CA PHE A 205 13.11 -19.22 -9.86
C PHE A 205 11.87 -18.62 -9.18
N ILE A 206 11.64 -17.32 -9.36
CA ILE A 206 10.47 -16.63 -8.82
C ILE A 206 9.18 -17.15 -9.46
N LYS A 207 9.15 -17.24 -10.79
CA LYS A 207 7.98 -17.73 -11.54
C LYS A 207 7.63 -19.15 -11.13
N ASP A 208 8.64 -20.01 -10.98
CA ASP A 208 8.51 -21.39 -10.52
C ASP A 208 8.02 -21.47 -9.07
N TYR A 209 8.56 -20.67 -8.16
CA TYR A 209 8.11 -20.61 -6.76
C TYR A 209 6.62 -20.27 -6.64
N PHE A 210 6.14 -19.29 -7.42
CA PHE A 210 4.73 -18.91 -7.45
C PHE A 210 3.83 -19.90 -8.20
N ALA A 211 4.40 -20.78 -9.02
CA ALA A 211 3.66 -21.82 -9.75
C ALA A 211 3.60 -23.17 -9.01
N LYS A 212 4.70 -23.60 -8.38
CA LYS A 212 4.84 -24.89 -7.68
C LYS A 212 4.36 -24.90 -6.25
N ASN A 213 4.32 -23.74 -5.61
CA ASN A 213 3.65 -23.57 -4.32
C ASN A 213 2.37 -22.78 -4.55
N PRO A 214 1.38 -23.31 -5.29
CA PRO A 214 0.03 -22.81 -5.10
C PRO A 214 -0.28 -22.98 -3.61
N PRO A 215 -0.97 -22.01 -3.03
CA PRO A 215 -1.22 -21.92 -1.58
C PRO A 215 -1.88 -23.17 -0.99
#